data_AF-A0A7J5BQD5-F1
#
_entry.id   AF-A0A7J5BQD5-F1
#
_cell.length_a   1.000
_cell.length_b   1.000
_cell.length_c   1.000
_cell.angle_alpha   90.00
_cell.angle_beta   90.00
_cell.angle_gamma   90.00
#
_symmetry.space_group_name_H-M   'P 1'
#
loop_
_entity.id
_entity.type
_entity.pdbx_description
1 polymer ?
#
loop_
_entity_poly.entity_id
_entity_poly.type
_entity_poly.pdbx_seq_one_letter_code
_entity_poly.pdbx_strand_id
1 'polypeptide(L)'
;MTAPATTRDVGAWTTVLLALLAAGPILVLSFGAADDGGVAVSAWALLLGAVWFTGGGIVLAIRRQVDRDDSPPRPARHRVLTSLLAGAALATASLVGGLVLSSWPATAPLVAAPLAAAASQPVALLLAVAFVTGAAEEVFFRLAFPTLLRGWWRWIVPTVLYAIVTLCSGTPALALMAAVLGVVAMWTLDRTRWWPAPIIVHAVWTVAMIGIFPVLVGR
;
A
#
# COMPACT_ATOMS: atom_id res chain seq x y z
N MET A 1 27.96 -21.53 4.97
CA MET A 1 28.67 -20.34 4.44
C MET A 1 27.76 -19.64 3.45
N THR A 2 27.25 -18.45 3.78
CA THR A 2 26.53 -17.59 2.84
C THR A 2 27.54 -16.86 1.96
N ALA A 3 27.39 -16.94 0.64
CA ALA A 3 28.23 -16.19 -0.29
C ALA A 3 28.17 -14.67 0.02
N PRO A 4 29.27 -13.92 -0.17
CA PRO A 4 29.28 -12.48 0.06
C PRO A 4 28.27 -11.77 -0.87
N ALA A 5 27.60 -10.74 -0.34
CA ALA A 5 26.63 -9.95 -1.09
C ALA A 5 27.31 -9.28 -2.30
N THR A 6 26.65 -9.32 -3.46
CA THR A 6 27.18 -8.65 -4.66
C THR A 6 26.99 -7.14 -4.57
N THR A 7 27.78 -6.34 -5.28
CA THR A 7 27.60 -4.88 -5.36
C THR A 7 26.19 -4.47 -5.82
N ARG A 8 25.54 -5.30 -6.64
CA ARG A 8 24.14 -5.12 -7.06
C ARG A 8 23.15 -5.31 -5.92
N ASP A 9 23.38 -6.30 -5.06
CA ASP A 9 22.56 -6.50 -3.87
C ASP A 9 22.69 -5.30 -2.93
N VAL A 10 23.90 -4.76 -2.76
CA VAL A 10 24.14 -3.53 -1.98
C VAL A 10 23.34 -2.35 -2.57
N GLY A 11 23.36 -2.16 -3.90
CA GLY A 11 22.60 -1.10 -4.56
C GLY A 11 21.08 -1.19 -4.35
N ALA A 12 20.52 -2.40 -4.48
CA ALA A 12 19.08 -2.62 -4.28
C ALA A 12 18.67 -2.41 -2.81
N TRP A 13 19.43 -2.94 -1.86
CA TRP A 13 19.16 -2.73 -0.43
C TRP A 13 19.31 -1.26 -0.02
N THR A 14 20.30 -0.56 -0.58
CA THR A 14 20.47 0.89 -0.35
C THR A 14 19.26 1.66 -0.86
N THR A 15 18.73 1.31 -2.04
CA THR A 15 17.53 1.95 -2.60
C THR A 15 16.31 1.72 -1.71
N VAL A 16 16.11 0.49 -1.24
CA VAL A 16 15.02 0.17 -0.30
C VAL A 16 15.16 0.99 0.99
N LEU A 17 16.36 1.03 1.58
CA LEU A 17 16.61 1.76 2.81
C LEU A 17 16.33 3.26 2.65
N LEU A 18 16.82 3.88 1.57
CA LEU A 18 16.59 5.30 1.29
C LEU A 18 15.11 5.61 1.09
N ALA A 19 14.37 4.77 0.37
CA ALA A 19 12.93 4.95 0.19
C ALA A 19 12.16 4.85 1.52
N LEU A 20 12.47 3.86 2.36
CA LEU A 20 11.86 3.70 3.68
C LEU A 20 12.18 4.87 4.61
N LEU A 21 13.44 5.34 4.62
CA LEU A 21 13.87 6.48 5.45
C LEU A 21 13.22 7.80 5.01
N ALA A 22 13.04 8.01 3.71
CA ALA A 22 12.37 9.21 3.19
C ALA A 22 10.86 9.23 3.49
N ALA A 23 10.21 8.07 3.48
CA ALA A 23 8.76 7.96 3.60
C ALA A 23 8.19 8.42 4.95
N GLY A 24 8.87 8.12 6.05
CA GLY A 24 8.42 8.50 7.40
C GLY A 24 8.22 10.01 7.57
N PRO A 25 9.25 10.85 7.33
CA PRO A 25 9.12 12.31 7.37
C PRO A 25 8.07 12.85 6.40
N ILE A 26 7.97 12.30 5.18
CA ILE A 26 6.96 12.73 4.20
C ILE A 26 5.54 12.47 4.73
N LEU A 27 5.29 11.32 5.37
CA LEU A 27 3.98 11.02 5.97
C LEU A 27 3.65 11.95 7.13
N VAL A 28 4.62 12.23 8.00
CA VAL A 28 4.44 13.18 9.12
C VAL A 28 4.08 14.56 8.59
N LEU A 29 4.79 15.06 7.57
CA LEU A 29 4.51 16.35 6.94
C LEU A 29 3.16 16.34 6.20
N SER A 30 2.81 15.23 5.53
CA SER A 30 1.55 15.08 4.82
C SER A 30 0.35 15.22 5.74
N PHE A 31 0.36 14.52 6.89
CA PHE A 31 -0.76 14.55 7.85
C PHE A 31 -0.73 15.80 8.73
N GLY A 32 0.45 16.35 9.01
CA GLY A 32 0.58 17.65 9.70
C GLY A 32 0.04 18.83 8.88
N ALA A 33 0.09 18.75 7.55
CA ALA A 33 -0.46 19.76 6.65
C ALA A 33 -1.98 19.64 6.42
N ALA A 34 -2.69 18.77 7.14
CA ALA A 34 -4.13 18.57 6.97
C ALA A 34 -4.95 19.84 7.26
N ASP A 35 -4.45 20.70 8.15
CA ASP A 35 -5.08 21.97 8.52
C ASP A 35 -4.76 23.11 7.52
N ASP A 36 -3.72 22.96 6.68
CA ASP A 36 -3.24 23.98 5.72
C ASP A 36 -3.97 23.96 4.36
N GLY A 37 -5.04 23.15 4.27
CA GLY A 37 -5.83 22.95 3.05
C GLY A 37 -5.38 21.76 2.20
N GLY A 38 -6.34 21.15 1.49
CA GLY A 38 -6.18 19.84 0.85
C GLY A 38 -5.10 19.73 -0.25
N VAL A 39 -4.63 20.83 -0.83
CA VAL A 39 -3.61 20.81 -1.91
C VAL A 39 -2.24 20.37 -1.38
N ALA A 40 -1.84 20.85 -0.19
CA ALA A 40 -0.56 20.48 0.40
C ALA A 40 -0.50 18.98 0.71
N VAL A 41 -1.57 18.44 1.30
CA VAL A 41 -1.72 16.99 1.58
C VAL A 41 -1.63 16.16 0.29
N SER A 42 -2.30 16.60 -0.78
CA SER A 42 -2.22 15.92 -2.09
C SER A 42 -0.80 15.92 -2.66
N ALA A 43 -0.09 17.04 -2.56
CA ALA A 43 1.28 17.15 -3.04
C ALA A 43 2.23 16.23 -2.27
N TRP A 44 2.10 16.16 -0.93
CA TRP A 44 2.88 15.24 -0.11
C TRP A 44 2.59 13.77 -0.40
N ALA A 45 1.32 13.41 -0.59
CA ALA A 45 0.93 12.06 -0.96
C ALA A 45 1.47 11.64 -2.34
N LEU A 46 1.49 12.57 -3.30
CA LEU A 46 2.09 12.34 -4.62
C LEU A 46 3.62 12.25 -4.55
N LEU A 47 4.27 13.06 -3.71
CA LEU A 47 5.72 12.94 -3.46
C LEU A 47 6.06 11.57 -2.86
N LEU A 48 5.27 11.11 -1.88
CA LEU A 48 5.41 9.78 -1.30
C LEU A 48 5.23 8.69 -2.37
N GLY A 49 4.20 8.82 -3.22
CA GLY A 49 4.00 7.95 -4.37
C GLY A 49 5.21 7.94 -5.32
N ALA A 50 5.81 9.10 -5.59
CA ALA A 50 7.00 9.19 -6.42
C ALA A 50 8.21 8.48 -5.80
N VAL A 51 8.40 8.57 -4.47
CA VAL A 51 9.45 7.83 -3.74
C VAL A 51 9.26 6.31 -3.91
N TRP A 52 8.04 5.81 -3.70
CA TRP A 52 7.75 4.38 -3.86
C TRP A 52 7.92 3.89 -5.28
N PHE A 53 7.34 4.61 -6.24
CA PHE A 53 7.42 4.24 -7.65
C PHE A 53 8.86 4.22 -8.16
N THR A 54 9.64 5.26 -7.82
CA THR A 54 11.04 5.38 -8.23
C THR A 54 11.92 4.33 -7.56
N GLY A 55 11.80 4.16 -6.23
CA GLY A 55 12.55 3.13 -5.50
C GLY A 55 12.22 1.72 -6.00
N GLY A 56 10.94 1.45 -6.25
CA GLY A 56 10.49 0.15 -6.77
C GLY A 56 10.99 -0.09 -8.19
N GLY A 57 10.94 0.93 -9.04
CA GLY A 57 11.47 0.89 -10.40
C GLY A 57 12.97 0.62 -10.45
N ILE A 58 13.76 1.27 -9.60
CA ILE A 58 15.22 1.05 -9.50
C ILE A 58 15.52 -0.38 -9.05
N VAL A 59 14.86 -0.85 -7.98
CA VAL A 59 15.04 -2.24 -7.50
C VAL A 59 14.67 -3.24 -8.58
N LEU A 60 13.53 -3.05 -9.25
CA LEU A 60 13.11 -3.92 -10.36
C LEU A 60 14.09 -3.88 -11.53
N ALA A 61 14.67 -2.72 -11.87
CA ALA A 61 15.68 -2.60 -12.92
C ALA A 61 16.96 -3.38 -12.57
N ILE A 62 17.40 -3.33 -11.31
CA ILE A 62 18.55 -4.11 -10.82
C ILE A 62 18.25 -5.61 -10.88
N ARG A 63 17.02 -6.02 -10.52
CA ARG A 63 16.63 -7.44 -10.39
C ARG A 63 16.21 -8.11 -11.70
N ARG A 64 15.61 -7.38 -12.66
CA ARG A 64 15.26 -7.88 -14.00
C ARG A 64 16.45 -8.32 -14.84
N GLN A 65 17.68 -7.98 -14.42
CA GLN A 65 18.90 -8.53 -15.02
C GLN A 65 19.17 -9.99 -14.58
N VAL A 66 18.36 -10.55 -13.68
CA VAL A 66 18.50 -11.90 -13.11
C VAL A 66 17.14 -12.62 -13.21
N ASP A 67 17.03 -13.53 -14.18
CA ASP A 67 15.94 -14.48 -14.48
C ASP A 67 14.56 -13.94 -14.91
N ARG A 68 14.07 -14.51 -16.03
CA ARG A 68 12.66 -14.57 -16.43
C ARG A 68 12.11 -15.95 -16.06
N ASP A 69 10.94 -15.99 -15.42
CA ASP A 69 10.17 -17.23 -15.22
C ASP A 69 9.34 -17.50 -16.48
N ASP A 70 9.60 -18.61 -17.16
CA ASP A 70 8.95 -19.02 -18.42
C ASP A 70 7.66 -19.83 -18.21
N SER A 71 7.12 -19.88 -16.98
CA SER A 71 5.88 -20.61 -16.70
C SER A 71 4.67 -20.03 -17.48
N PRO A 72 3.81 -20.87 -18.08
CA PRO A 72 2.69 -20.39 -18.87
C PRO A 72 1.66 -19.61 -18.01
N PRO A 73 1.23 -18.42 -18.44
CA PRO A 73 0.30 -17.59 -17.69
C PRO A 73 -1.09 -18.25 -17.59
N ARG A 74 -1.71 -18.20 -16.40
CA ARG A 74 -3.15 -18.51 -16.23
C ARG A 74 -4.03 -17.68 -17.19
N PRO A 75 -5.28 -18.09 -17.51
CA PRO A 75 -6.17 -17.27 -18.33
C PRO A 75 -6.40 -15.88 -17.70
N ALA A 76 -6.34 -14.81 -18.51
CA ALA A 76 -6.43 -13.43 -18.04
C ALA A 76 -7.69 -13.16 -17.18
N ARG A 77 -8.85 -13.69 -17.60
CA ARG A 77 -10.12 -13.54 -16.87
C ARG A 77 -10.03 -14.01 -15.42
N HIS A 78 -9.35 -15.12 -15.17
CA HIS A 78 -9.30 -15.73 -13.84
C HIS A 78 -8.47 -14.88 -12.88
N ARG A 79 -7.39 -14.27 -13.38
CA ARG A 79 -6.53 -13.38 -12.59
C ARG A 79 -7.25 -12.09 -12.20
N VAL A 80 -7.97 -11.49 -13.14
CA VAL A 80 -8.80 -10.30 -12.88
C VAL A 80 -9.87 -10.62 -11.84
N LEU A 81 -10.65 -11.70 -12.04
CA LEU A 81 -11.68 -12.11 -11.09
C LEU A 81 -11.12 -12.41 -9.70
N THR A 82 -9.99 -13.10 -9.60
CA THR A 82 -9.35 -13.39 -8.31
C THR A 82 -8.97 -12.11 -7.58
N SER A 83 -8.41 -11.13 -8.30
CA SER A 83 -8.00 -9.84 -7.72
C SER A 83 -9.19 -8.99 -7.29
N LEU A 84 -10.25 -8.95 -8.11
CA LEU A 84 -11.48 -8.24 -7.77
C LEU A 84 -12.18 -8.87 -6.56
N LEU A 85 -12.27 -10.20 -6.50
CA LEU A 85 -12.90 -10.90 -5.37
C LEU A 85 -12.10 -10.72 -4.07
N ALA A 86 -10.77 -10.77 -4.14
CA ALA A 86 -9.91 -10.53 -2.98
C ALA A 86 -10.03 -9.07 -2.48
N GLY A 87 -10.01 -8.11 -3.41
CA GLY A 87 -10.24 -6.69 -3.11
C GLY A 87 -11.62 -6.44 -2.50
N ALA A 88 -12.67 -7.05 -3.06
CA ALA A 88 -14.03 -6.94 -2.57
C ALA A 88 -14.17 -7.55 -1.16
N ALA A 89 -13.60 -8.73 -0.93
CA ALA A 89 -13.61 -9.37 0.39
C ALA A 89 -12.89 -8.50 1.44
N LEU A 90 -11.71 -7.96 1.10
CA LEU A 90 -10.97 -7.03 1.95
C LEU A 90 -11.77 -5.75 2.22
N ALA A 91 -12.38 -5.16 1.19
CA ALA A 91 -13.23 -3.98 1.31
C ALA A 91 -14.43 -4.23 2.23
N THR A 92 -15.17 -5.33 2.02
CA THR A 92 -16.30 -5.70 2.87
C THR A 92 -15.87 -5.89 4.32
N ALA A 93 -14.80 -6.65 4.57
CA ALA A 93 -14.27 -6.84 5.92
C ALA A 93 -13.85 -5.51 6.57
N SER A 94 -13.24 -4.61 5.80
CA SER A 94 -12.82 -3.27 6.28
C SER A 94 -14.01 -2.38 6.60
N LEU A 95 -15.06 -2.39 5.77
CA LEU A 95 -16.30 -1.64 6.03
C LEU A 95 -16.97 -2.13 7.31
N VAL A 96 -17.13 -3.45 7.47
CA VAL A 96 -17.72 -4.05 8.67
C VAL A 96 -16.87 -3.75 9.91
N GLY A 97 -15.56 -3.97 9.83
CA GLY A 97 -14.63 -3.68 10.93
C GLY A 97 -14.63 -2.20 11.31
N GLY A 98 -14.61 -1.31 10.32
CA GLY A 98 -14.68 0.14 10.53
C GLY A 98 -15.98 0.57 11.22
N LEU A 99 -17.12 0.00 10.84
CA LEU A 99 -18.42 0.27 11.49
C LEU A 99 -18.47 -0.25 12.93
N VAL A 100 -17.91 -1.43 13.19
CA VAL A 100 -17.81 -1.97 14.55
C VAL A 100 -16.92 -1.07 15.41
N LEU A 101 -15.75 -0.67 14.90
CA LEU A 101 -14.82 0.20 15.61
C LEU A 101 -15.39 1.60 15.83
N SER A 102 -16.16 2.15 14.88
CA SER A 102 -16.80 3.46 15.02
C SER A 102 -17.96 3.45 16.02
N SER A 103 -18.58 2.30 16.27
CA SER A 103 -19.73 2.17 17.17
C SER A 103 -19.33 2.12 18.65
N TRP A 104 -18.07 1.87 18.97
CA TRP A 104 -17.59 1.71 20.36
C TRP A 104 -16.75 2.91 20.81
N PRO A 105 -17.06 3.58 21.94
CA PRO A 105 -16.41 4.83 22.34
C PRO A 105 -14.88 4.75 22.45
N ALA A 106 -14.33 3.61 22.91
CA ALA A 106 -12.89 3.44 23.07
C ALA A 106 -12.13 3.32 21.73
N THR A 107 -12.80 2.95 20.64
CA THR A 107 -12.18 2.71 19.33
C THR A 107 -12.63 3.71 18.26
N ALA A 108 -13.73 4.43 18.48
CA ALA A 108 -14.23 5.44 17.56
C ALA A 108 -13.19 6.50 17.17
N PRO A 109 -12.32 6.99 18.08
CA PRO A 109 -11.26 7.94 17.71
C PRO A 109 -10.27 7.40 16.68
N LEU A 110 -10.03 6.08 16.66
CA LEU A 110 -9.12 5.44 15.70
C LEU A 110 -9.62 5.53 14.26
N VAL A 111 -10.94 5.58 14.09
CA VAL A 111 -11.62 5.66 12.79
C VAL A 111 -11.89 7.12 12.40
N ALA A 112 -12.16 7.99 13.38
CA ALA A 112 -12.45 9.39 13.15
C ALA A 112 -11.25 10.16 12.58
N ALA A 113 -10.03 9.89 13.04
CA ALA A 113 -8.84 10.62 12.58
C ALA A 113 -8.57 10.47 11.06
N PRO A 114 -8.55 9.25 10.47
CA PRO A 114 -8.46 9.09 9.01
C PRO A 114 -9.60 9.75 8.24
N LEU A 115 -10.85 9.70 8.75
CA LEU A 115 -12.00 10.32 8.11
C LEU A 115 -11.90 11.85 8.09
N ALA A 116 -11.44 12.46 9.18
CA ALA A 116 -11.21 13.90 9.25
C ALA A 116 -10.14 14.35 8.25
N ALA A 117 -9.03 13.62 8.15
CA ALA A 117 -7.99 13.88 7.15
C ALA A 117 -8.55 13.78 5.71
N ALA A 118 -9.37 12.78 5.43
CA ALA A 118 -10.02 12.62 4.13
C ALA A 118 -11.02 13.74 3.80
N ALA A 119 -11.73 14.27 4.81
CA ALA A 119 -12.72 15.34 4.62
C ALA A 119 -12.11 16.69 4.21
N SER A 120 -10.79 16.87 4.35
CA SER A 120 -10.07 18.09 3.93
C SER A 120 -9.95 18.28 2.41
N GLN A 121 -10.38 17.29 1.60
CA GLN A 121 -10.21 17.27 0.16
C GLN A 121 -11.50 16.94 -0.60
N PRO A 122 -11.67 17.45 -1.84
CA PRO A 122 -12.69 16.95 -2.74
C PRO A 122 -12.50 15.45 -2.99
N VAL A 123 -13.55 14.65 -2.82
CA VAL A 123 -13.50 13.18 -2.93
C VAL A 123 -12.86 12.70 -4.24
N ALA A 124 -13.14 13.37 -5.36
CA ALA A 124 -12.57 13.02 -6.66
C ALA A 124 -11.04 13.22 -6.72
N LEU A 125 -10.53 14.31 -6.13
CA LEU A 125 -9.09 14.57 -6.04
C LEU A 125 -8.44 13.54 -5.12
N LEU A 126 -9.03 13.31 -3.95
CA LEU A 126 -8.54 12.34 -2.98
C LEU A 126 -8.47 10.92 -3.58
N LEU A 127 -9.51 10.49 -4.30
CA LEU A 127 -9.51 9.21 -5.02
C LEU A 127 -8.40 9.14 -6.07
N ALA A 128 -8.24 10.18 -6.89
CA ALA A 128 -7.22 10.21 -7.93
C ALA A 128 -5.80 10.10 -7.35
N VAL A 129 -5.51 10.87 -6.29
CA VAL A 129 -4.23 10.82 -5.59
C VAL A 129 -4.04 9.45 -4.93
N ALA A 130 -5.05 8.92 -4.24
CA ALA A 130 -4.97 7.63 -3.57
C ALA A 130 -4.76 6.47 -4.55
N PHE A 131 -5.33 6.51 -5.76
CA PHE A 131 -5.05 5.50 -6.79
C PHE A 131 -3.59 5.54 -7.25
N VAL A 132 -3.05 6.74 -7.50
CA VAL A 132 -1.66 6.89 -7.94
C VAL A 132 -0.70 6.45 -6.84
N THR A 133 -0.88 6.94 -5.62
CA THR A 133 -0.02 6.61 -4.48
C THR A 133 -0.15 5.13 -4.09
N GLY A 134 -1.37 4.58 -4.03
CA GLY A 134 -1.59 3.16 -3.74
C GLY A 134 -0.99 2.24 -4.79
N ALA A 135 -1.08 2.58 -6.08
CA ALA A 135 -0.39 1.83 -7.13
C ALA A 135 1.13 1.85 -6.97
N ALA A 136 1.70 3.01 -6.61
CA ALA A 136 3.13 3.15 -6.36
C ALA A 136 3.59 2.34 -5.14
N GLU A 137 2.80 2.32 -4.07
CA GLU A 137 3.04 1.48 -2.89
C GLU A 137 3.11 0.00 -3.27
N GLU A 138 2.18 -0.50 -4.08
CA GLU A 138 2.20 -1.90 -4.52
C GLU A 138 3.40 -2.22 -5.40
N VAL A 139 3.82 -1.27 -6.27
CA VAL A 139 5.05 -1.42 -7.05
C VAL A 139 6.27 -1.60 -6.14
N PHE A 140 6.39 -0.80 -5.08
CA PHE A 140 7.51 -0.91 -4.15
C PHE A 140 7.41 -2.16 -3.27
N PHE A 141 6.33 -2.28 -2.50
CA PHE A 141 6.22 -3.25 -1.42
C PHE A 141 5.89 -4.66 -1.89
N ARG A 142 5.19 -4.84 -3.03
CA ARG A 142 4.70 -6.16 -3.49
C ARG A 142 5.44 -6.64 -4.73
N LEU A 143 5.82 -5.73 -5.64
CA LEU A 143 6.52 -6.12 -6.85
C LEU A 143 8.05 -6.08 -6.70
N ALA A 144 8.60 -5.03 -6.07
CA ALA A 144 10.03 -4.80 -6.06
C ALA A 144 10.72 -5.39 -4.81
N PHE A 145 10.36 -4.94 -3.62
CA PHE A 145 11.03 -5.30 -2.37
C PHE A 145 11.02 -6.81 -2.07
N PRO A 146 9.93 -7.58 -2.30
CA PRO A 146 9.92 -9.02 -2.07
C PRO A 146 10.96 -9.78 -2.90
N THR A 147 11.42 -9.23 -4.02
CA THR A 147 12.43 -9.87 -4.88
C THR A 147 13.79 -9.97 -4.22
N LEU A 148 14.08 -9.16 -3.20
CA LEU A 148 15.34 -9.20 -2.43
C LEU A 148 15.31 -10.26 -1.32
N LEU A 149 14.15 -10.87 -1.08
CA LEU A 149 13.87 -11.75 0.04
C LEU A 149 13.54 -13.17 -0.43
N ARG A 150 13.73 -14.15 0.45
CA ARG A 150 13.50 -15.57 0.16
C ARG A 150 12.54 -16.21 1.15
N GLY A 151 11.87 -17.28 0.72
CA GLY A 151 10.91 -18.01 1.55
C GLY A 151 9.80 -17.12 2.08
N TRP A 152 9.37 -17.35 3.32
CA TRP A 152 8.31 -16.58 3.99
C TRP A 152 8.66 -15.10 4.21
N TRP A 153 9.94 -14.74 4.25
CA TRP A 153 10.36 -13.36 4.51
C TRP A 153 9.92 -12.38 3.42
N ARG A 154 9.71 -12.84 2.18
CA ARG A 154 9.18 -12.01 1.10
C ARG A 154 7.77 -11.48 1.37
N TRP A 155 7.01 -12.17 2.23
CA TRP A 155 5.68 -11.73 2.68
C TRP A 155 5.79 -10.84 3.92
N ILE A 156 6.57 -11.28 4.90
CA ILE A 156 6.60 -10.69 6.24
C ILE A 156 7.28 -9.31 6.21
N VAL A 157 8.50 -9.22 5.71
CA VAL A 157 9.32 -7.99 5.83
C VAL A 157 8.66 -6.80 5.12
N PRO A 158 8.22 -6.89 3.86
CA PRO A 158 7.60 -5.75 3.18
C PRO A 158 6.27 -5.35 3.81
N THR A 159 5.47 -6.31 4.27
CA THR A 159 4.19 -6.04 4.93
C THR A 159 4.36 -5.36 6.27
N VAL A 160 5.30 -5.84 7.10
CA VAL A 160 5.60 -5.24 8.40
C VAL A 160 6.19 -3.85 8.24
N LEU A 161 7.15 -3.65 7.32
CA LEU A 161 7.73 -2.34 7.09
C LEU A 161 6.73 -1.36 6.46
N TYR A 162 5.84 -1.82 5.60
CA TYR A 162 4.72 -1.00 5.12
C TYR A 162 3.87 -0.50 6.29
N ALA A 163 3.41 -1.40 7.16
CA ALA A 163 2.62 -1.02 8.34
C ALA A 163 3.38 -0.06 9.29
N ILE A 164 4.67 -0.30 9.53
CA ILE A 164 5.52 0.57 10.36
C ILE A 164 5.63 1.97 9.74
N VAL A 165 5.88 2.07 8.43
CA VAL A 165 5.94 3.37 7.76
C VAL A 165 4.58 4.05 7.80
N THR A 166 3.48 3.31 7.59
CA THR A 166 2.13 3.86 7.68
C THR A 166 1.81 4.39 9.09
N LEU A 167 2.39 3.86 10.17
CA LEU A 167 2.23 4.42 11.53
C LEU A 167 2.71 5.89 11.62
N CYS A 168 3.63 6.32 10.75
CA CYS A 168 4.07 7.72 10.69
C CYS A 168 2.96 8.69 10.27
N SER A 169 1.83 8.20 9.74
CA SER A 169 0.61 9.01 9.55
C SER A 169 -0.06 9.45 10.86
N GLY A 170 0.33 8.86 11.99
CA GLY A 170 -0.34 9.08 13.28
C GLY A 170 -1.67 8.34 13.42
N THR A 171 -2.02 7.45 12.49
CA THR A 171 -3.30 6.72 12.50
C THR A 171 -3.10 5.20 12.67
N PRO A 172 -3.27 4.66 13.90
CA PRO A 172 -3.09 3.23 14.15
C PRO A 172 -4.01 2.33 13.31
N ALA A 173 -5.22 2.82 12.98
CA ALA A 173 -6.16 2.11 12.12
C ALA A 173 -5.63 1.92 10.69
N LEU A 174 -5.00 2.94 10.09
CA LEU A 174 -4.41 2.80 8.76
C LEU A 174 -3.22 1.84 8.78
N ALA A 175 -2.39 1.87 9.83
CA ALA A 175 -1.27 0.93 9.95
C ALA A 175 -1.73 -0.53 10.09
N LEU A 176 -2.78 -0.78 10.88
CA LEU A 176 -3.40 -2.10 10.96
C LEU A 176 -3.92 -2.53 9.58
N MET A 177 -4.61 -1.63 8.88
CA MET A 177 -5.12 -1.92 7.54
C MET A 177 -4.01 -2.12 6.51
N ALA A 178 -2.90 -1.39 6.62
CA ALA A 178 -1.72 -1.58 5.79
C ALA A 178 -1.16 -3.01 5.93
N ALA A 179 -1.13 -3.54 7.15
CA ALA A 179 -0.73 -4.93 7.39
C ALA A 179 -1.71 -5.92 6.72
N VAL A 180 -3.02 -5.76 6.94
CA VAL A 180 -4.05 -6.66 6.37
C VAL A 180 -4.07 -6.60 4.84
N LEU A 181 -4.12 -5.40 4.27
CA LEU A 181 -4.05 -5.16 2.82
C LEU A 181 -2.78 -5.78 2.26
N GLY A 182 -1.65 -5.63 2.94
CA GLY A 182 -0.37 -6.17 2.49
C GLY A 182 -0.36 -7.69 2.38
N VAL A 183 -0.96 -8.39 3.34
CA VAL A 183 -1.13 -9.85 3.27
C VAL A 183 -2.03 -10.24 2.10
N VAL A 184 -3.18 -9.58 1.91
CA VAL A 184 -4.12 -9.91 0.83
C VAL A 184 -3.52 -9.61 -0.55
N ALA A 185 -2.83 -8.47 -0.70
CA ALA A 185 -2.17 -8.08 -1.93
C ALA A 185 -1.05 -9.08 -2.31
N MET A 186 -0.22 -9.47 -1.34
CA MET A 186 0.83 -10.48 -1.57
C MET A 186 0.25 -11.86 -1.90
N TRP A 187 -0.80 -12.27 -1.20
CA TRP A 187 -1.51 -13.51 -1.51
C TRP A 187 -2.06 -13.51 -2.94
N THR A 188 -2.66 -12.40 -3.36
CA THR A 188 -3.22 -12.27 -4.69
C THR A 188 -2.11 -12.28 -5.75
N LEU A 189 -0.98 -11.62 -5.48
CA LEU A 189 0.20 -11.64 -6.35
C LEU A 189 0.75 -13.06 -6.54
N ASP A 190 0.96 -13.82 -5.47
CA ASP A 190 1.48 -15.19 -5.54
C ASP A 190 0.49 -16.15 -6.24
N ARG A 191 -0.81 -15.99 -5.99
CA ARG A 191 -1.86 -16.81 -6.62
C ARG A 191 -2.03 -16.54 -8.10
N THR A 192 -1.92 -15.29 -8.52
CA THR A 192 -2.16 -14.89 -9.92
C THR A 192 -0.89 -14.83 -10.76
N ARG A 193 0.28 -14.67 -10.12
CA ARG A 193 1.58 -14.32 -10.73
C ARG A 193 1.47 -13.15 -11.71
N TRP A 194 0.62 -12.18 -11.41
CA TRP A 194 0.29 -11.08 -12.30
C TRP A 194 0.44 -9.75 -11.59
N TRP A 195 1.38 -8.94 -12.09
CA TRP A 195 1.81 -7.72 -11.42
C TRP A 195 0.69 -6.68 -11.15
N PRO A 196 -0.39 -6.56 -11.96
CA PRO A 196 -1.51 -5.67 -11.64
C PRO A 196 -2.43 -6.18 -10.52
N ALA A 197 -2.34 -7.46 -10.14
CA ALA A 197 -3.23 -8.05 -9.15
C ALA A 197 -3.25 -7.31 -7.80
N PRO A 198 -2.10 -7.03 -7.14
CA PRO A 198 -2.10 -6.24 -5.90
C PRO A 198 -2.64 -4.81 -6.11
N ILE A 199 -2.38 -4.18 -7.25
CA ILE A 199 -2.88 -2.83 -7.58
C ILE A 199 -4.42 -2.83 -7.66
N ILE A 200 -5.02 -3.86 -8.27
CA ILE A 200 -6.48 -4.01 -8.34
C ILE A 200 -7.07 -4.21 -6.94
N VAL A 201 -6.47 -5.06 -6.11
CA VAL A 201 -6.90 -5.26 -4.72
C VAL A 201 -6.90 -3.94 -3.95
N HIS A 202 -5.79 -3.21 -4.04
CA HIS A 202 -5.64 -1.91 -3.39
C HIS A 202 -6.70 -0.92 -3.91
N ALA A 203 -6.83 -0.78 -5.23
CA ALA A 203 -7.80 0.13 -5.86
C ALA A 203 -9.25 -0.15 -5.43
N VAL A 204 -9.67 -1.41 -5.37
CA VAL A 204 -11.02 -1.78 -4.91
C VAL A 204 -11.22 -1.38 -3.44
N TRP A 205 -10.21 -1.61 -2.60
CA TRP A 205 -10.25 -1.18 -1.20
C TRP A 205 -10.29 0.35 -1.06
N THR A 206 -9.49 1.08 -1.84
CA THR A 206 -9.47 2.55 -1.90
C THR A 206 -10.86 3.11 -2.23
N VAL A 207 -11.52 2.58 -3.26
CA VAL A 207 -12.88 3.00 -3.63
C VAL A 207 -13.85 2.79 -2.47
N ALA A 208 -13.78 1.66 -1.79
CA ALA A 208 -14.64 1.38 -0.66
C ALA A 208 -14.39 2.33 0.51
N MET A 209 -13.12 2.56 0.89
CA MET A 209 -12.79 3.36 2.07
C MET A 209 -12.96 4.86 1.86
N ILE A 210 -12.77 5.36 0.64
CA ILE A 210 -12.89 6.79 0.33
C ILE A 210 -14.28 7.14 -0.19
N GLY A 211 -14.88 6.27 -1.00
CA GLY A 211 -16.17 6.53 -1.66
C GLY A 211 -17.39 6.00 -0.91
N ILE A 212 -17.27 4.92 -0.14
CA ILE A 212 -18.42 4.25 0.51
C ILE A 212 -18.40 4.45 2.02
N PHE A 213 -17.26 4.20 2.67
CA PHE A 213 -17.15 4.21 4.13
C PHE A 213 -17.58 5.53 4.79
N PRO A 214 -17.18 6.73 4.29
CA PRO A 214 -17.60 7.99 4.91
C PRO A 214 -19.13 8.18 4.85
N VAL A 215 -19.79 7.66 3.81
CA VAL A 215 -21.26 7.70 3.68
C VAL A 215 -21.95 6.75 4.67
N LEU A 216 -21.32 5.63 5.00
CA LEU A 216 -21.87 4.68 5.97
C LEU A 216 -21.70 5.16 7.41
N VAL A 217 -20.57 5.81 7.73
CA VAL A 217 -20.27 6.33 9.08
C VAL A 217 -20.89 7.70 9.32
N GLY A 218 -20.95 8.56 8.30
CA GLY A 218 -21.51 9.92 8.38
C GLY A 218 -23.04 9.99 8.39
N ARG A 219 -23.70 8.94 8.89
CA ARG A 219 -25.11 8.99 9.29
C ARG A 219 -25.23 9.48 10.72
#